data_AF-A0A382WCS9-F1
#
_entry.id   AF-A0A382WCS9-F1
#
_cell.length_a   1.000
_cell.length_b   1.000
_cell.length_c   1.000
_cell.angle_alpha   90.00
_cell.angle_beta   90.00
_cell.angle_gamma   90.00
#
_symmetry.space_group_name_H-M   'P 1'
#
loop_
_entity.id
_entity.type
_entity.pdbx_description
1 polymer ?
#
loop_
_entity_poly.entity_id
_entity_poly.type
_entity_poly.pdbx_seq_one_letter_code
_entity_poly.pdbx_strand_id
1 'polypeptide(L)'
;MEQRVFAGITAVVLLLSSGILYFNGNDEKDVDDIMSGNGLVPVWERGNQPFNTTGSYSYTLEKGEYGVTGPESVFVDVDLPSSEFGCTITNDCQVHLGLWMPNVPNGTKVPVIADVGPYYDDGDVDALTPANRLGKFLIDNMVPHGYAVAQVSVFGTGMSNHCMDFMGLSEQMGIDAAVTWLGTQEWS
;
A
#
# COMPACT_ATOMS: atom_id res chain seq x y z
N MET A 1 -32.30 9.68 -65.45
CA MET A 1 -33.01 9.90 -64.17
C MET A 1 -32.28 9.19 -63.03
N GLU A 2 -31.85 7.95 -63.24
CA GLU A 2 -31.17 7.09 -62.25
C GLU A 2 -29.87 7.66 -61.66
N GLN A 3 -28.97 8.25 -62.47
CA GLN A 3 -27.72 8.83 -61.96
C GLN A 3 -27.93 10.02 -61.00
N ARG A 4 -28.96 10.84 -61.22
CA ARG A 4 -29.28 11.99 -60.36
C ARG A 4 -29.92 11.55 -59.04
N VAL A 5 -30.70 10.48 -59.07
CA VAL A 5 -31.28 9.85 -57.89
C VAL A 5 -30.18 9.18 -57.05
N PHE A 6 -29.26 8.46 -57.70
CA PHE A 6 -28.12 7.84 -57.01
C PHE A 6 -27.21 8.88 -56.37
N ALA A 7 -26.86 9.96 -57.08
CA ALA A 7 -26.06 11.05 -56.52
C ALA A 7 -26.75 11.75 -55.32
N GLY A 8 -28.08 11.92 -55.40
CA GLY A 8 -28.88 12.48 -54.30
C GLY A 8 -28.87 11.58 -53.06
N ILE A 9 -29.04 10.26 -53.25
CA ILE A 9 -29.00 9.29 -52.14
C ILE A 9 -27.61 9.26 -51.51
N THR A 10 -26.54 9.24 -52.31
CA THR A 10 -25.16 9.25 -51.79
C THR A 10 -24.87 10.52 -50.98
N ALA A 11 -25.32 11.69 -51.44
CA ALA A 11 -25.16 12.94 -50.70
C ALA A 11 -25.91 12.94 -49.36
N VAL A 12 -27.13 12.38 -49.32
CA VAL A 12 -27.92 12.26 -48.10
C VAL A 12 -27.28 11.27 -47.12
N VAL A 13 -26.78 10.13 -47.60
CA VAL A 13 -26.08 9.16 -46.76
C VAL A 13 -24.81 9.77 -46.17
N LEU A 14 -24.03 10.51 -46.96
CA LEU A 14 -22.83 11.19 -46.47
C LEU A 14 -23.16 12.23 -45.40
N LEU A 15 -24.17 13.07 -45.62
CA LEU A 15 -24.59 14.09 -44.64
C LEU A 15 -25.16 13.47 -43.35
N LEU A 16 -25.92 12.38 -43.46
CA LEU A 16 -26.44 11.64 -42.31
C LEU A 16 -25.32 10.93 -41.54
N SER A 17 -24.32 10.37 -42.23
CA SER A 17 -23.16 9.74 -41.57
C SER A 17 -22.31 10.76 -40.81
N SER A 18 -22.13 11.98 -41.35
CA SER A 18 -21.47 13.07 -40.64
C SER A 18 -22.26 13.54 -39.42
N GLY A 19 -23.60 13.59 -39.54
CA GLY A 19 -24.48 13.92 -38.42
C GLY A 19 -24.44 12.89 -37.30
N ILE A 20 -24.48 11.59 -37.64
CA ILE A 20 -24.39 10.50 -36.66
C ILE A 20 -23.03 10.50 -35.94
N LEU A 21 -21.93 10.78 -36.64
CA LEU A 21 -20.61 10.94 -36.02
C LEU A 21 -20.54 12.17 -35.10
N TYR A 22 -21.18 13.28 -35.48
CA TYR A 22 -21.24 14.48 -34.66
C TYR A 22 -22.09 14.29 -33.39
N PHE A 23 -23.18 13.53 -33.47
CA PHE A 23 -24.03 13.24 -32.30
C PHE A 23 -23.48 12.10 -31.42
N ASN A 24 -22.75 11.12 -31.97
CA ASN A 24 -22.09 10.06 -31.20
C ASN A 24 -20.72 10.47 -30.62
N GLY A 25 -20.13 11.59 -31.04
CA GLY A 25 -18.82 12.05 -30.57
C GLY A 25 -18.81 12.69 -29.18
N ASN A 26 -19.97 12.81 -28.51
CA ASN A 26 -20.10 13.46 -27.20
C ASN A 26 -20.27 12.49 -26.02
N ASP A 27 -20.18 11.17 -26.27
CA ASP A 27 -20.25 10.14 -25.22
C ASP A 27 -18.87 9.58 -24.82
N GLU A 28 -17.77 10.16 -25.31
CA GLU A 28 -16.47 10.01 -24.66
C GLU A 28 -16.40 11.04 -23.54
N LYS A 29 -16.71 10.62 -22.31
CA LYS A 29 -16.29 11.39 -21.14
C LYS A 29 -14.78 11.52 -21.22
N ASP A 30 -14.31 12.75 -21.37
CA ASP A 30 -12.89 13.05 -21.39
C ASP A 30 -12.24 12.40 -20.16
N VAL A 31 -11.02 11.89 -20.28
CA VAL A 31 -10.31 11.26 -19.15
C VAL A 31 -10.25 12.22 -17.96
N ASP A 32 -10.14 13.52 -18.25
CA ASP A 32 -10.20 14.59 -17.27
C ASP A 32 -11.53 14.68 -16.53
N ASP A 33 -12.66 14.41 -17.20
CA ASP A 33 -14.00 14.44 -16.62
C ASP A 33 -14.27 13.21 -15.73
N ILE A 34 -13.69 12.06 -16.09
CA ILE A 34 -13.68 10.83 -15.25
C ILE A 34 -12.80 11.03 -14.01
N MET A 35 -11.68 11.76 -14.13
CA MET A 35 -10.71 11.99 -13.06
C MET A 35 -11.07 13.18 -12.15
N SER A 36 -11.88 14.13 -12.65
CA SER A 36 -12.38 15.26 -11.87
C SER A 36 -13.65 14.90 -11.08
N GLY A 37 -14.47 13.98 -11.59
CA GLY A 37 -15.74 13.57 -10.97
C GLY A 37 -15.65 12.90 -9.59
N ASN A 38 -14.46 12.45 -9.20
CA ASN A 38 -14.15 11.79 -7.94
C ASN A 38 -13.41 12.71 -6.94
N GLY A 39 -13.23 13.99 -7.26
CA GLY A 39 -12.63 14.99 -6.35
C GLY A 39 -11.15 14.80 -6.07
N LEU A 40 -10.46 13.97 -6.87
CA LEU A 40 -9.03 13.73 -6.76
C LEU A 40 -8.25 14.67 -7.68
N VAL A 41 -7.08 15.12 -7.23
CA VAL A 41 -6.17 15.92 -8.06
C VAL A 41 -5.65 15.06 -9.23
N PRO A 42 -5.74 15.54 -10.49
CA PRO A 42 -5.19 14.83 -11.65
C PRO A 42 -3.70 14.51 -11.49
N VAL A 43 -3.24 13.37 -12.00
CA VAL A 43 -1.88 12.84 -11.73
C VAL A 43 -0.78 13.86 -12.06
N TRP A 44 -0.91 14.58 -13.17
CA TRP A 44 0.06 15.60 -13.60
C TRP A 44 0.01 16.89 -12.75
N GLU A 45 -1.10 17.16 -12.05
CA GLU A 45 -1.23 18.32 -11.15
C GLU A 45 -0.76 18.04 -9.72
N ARG A 46 -0.60 16.76 -9.35
CA ARG A 46 -0.21 16.36 -7.98
C ARG A 46 1.15 16.93 -7.56
N GLY A 47 2.10 17.05 -8.49
CA GLY A 47 3.43 17.61 -8.20
C GLY A 47 3.40 19.10 -7.80
N ASN A 48 2.32 19.81 -8.14
CA ASN A 48 2.15 21.24 -7.83
C ASN A 48 1.39 21.47 -6.50
N GLN A 49 1.00 20.40 -5.80
CA GLN A 49 0.25 20.51 -4.55
C GLN A 49 1.17 20.97 -3.41
N PRO A 50 0.64 21.73 -2.43
CA PRO A 50 1.42 22.34 -1.36
C PRO A 50 1.77 21.33 -0.26
N PHE A 51 2.47 20.25 -0.59
CA PHE A 51 2.96 19.28 0.40
C PHE A 51 3.91 19.96 1.38
N ASN A 52 3.75 19.68 2.68
CA ASN A 52 4.74 20.09 3.66
C ASN A 52 5.98 19.19 3.52
N THR A 53 7.08 19.77 3.02
CA THR A 53 8.37 19.09 2.83
C THR A 53 9.48 19.73 3.67
N THR A 54 9.13 20.43 4.75
CA THR A 54 10.12 21.14 5.60
C THR A 54 10.85 20.24 6.58
N GLY A 55 10.32 19.04 6.85
CA GLY A 55 10.92 18.05 7.75
C GLY A 55 11.91 17.11 7.05
N SER A 56 12.28 16.03 7.74
CA SER A 56 13.11 14.94 7.18
C SER A 56 12.38 14.08 6.14
N TYR A 57 11.05 14.18 6.10
CA TYR A 57 10.17 13.53 5.12
C TYR A 57 8.97 14.44 4.81
N SER A 58 8.26 14.13 3.73
CA SER A 58 7.05 14.84 3.32
C SER A 58 5.81 14.38 4.11
N TYR A 59 4.82 15.25 4.21
CA TYR A 59 3.53 14.94 4.83
C TYR A 59 2.39 14.89 3.81
N THR A 60 1.31 14.16 4.10
CA THR A 60 0.06 14.23 3.33
C THR A 60 -0.51 15.65 3.32
N LEU A 61 -1.25 16.02 2.26
CA LEU A 61 -1.87 17.35 2.13
C LEU A 61 -2.88 17.62 3.24
N GLU A 62 -3.69 16.61 3.53
CA GLU A 62 -4.72 16.67 4.56
C GLU A 62 -4.28 15.88 5.78
N LYS A 63 -4.68 16.37 6.95
CA LYS A 63 -4.50 15.66 8.21
C LYS A 63 -5.49 14.50 8.28
N GLY A 64 -5.01 13.31 8.64
CA GLY A 64 -5.88 12.14 8.84
C GLY A 64 -6.83 12.29 10.02
N GLU A 65 -7.93 11.55 9.98
CA GLU A 65 -9.03 11.59 10.95
C GLU A 65 -8.70 10.84 12.25
N TYR A 66 -7.89 9.79 12.17
CA TYR A 66 -7.66 8.88 13.28
C TYR A 66 -6.42 9.24 14.10
N GLY A 67 -6.47 8.97 15.40
CA GLY A 67 -5.29 8.94 16.26
C GLY A 67 -4.46 7.66 16.03
N VAL A 68 -3.20 7.68 16.44
CA VAL A 68 -2.31 6.50 16.39
C VAL A 68 -2.35 5.78 17.73
N THR A 69 -2.50 4.45 17.71
CA THR A 69 -2.31 3.56 18.86
C THR A 69 -1.12 2.63 18.62
N GLY A 70 -0.53 2.13 19.71
CA GLY A 70 0.68 1.30 19.67
C GLY A 70 1.95 2.04 20.11
N PRO A 71 3.13 1.45 19.91
CA PRO A 71 3.32 0.17 19.22
C PRO A 71 2.87 -1.01 20.10
N GLU A 72 2.23 -1.99 19.48
CA GLU A 72 2.10 -3.33 20.03
C GLU A 72 3.33 -4.17 19.63
N SER A 73 3.89 -4.91 20.59
CA SER A 73 5.00 -5.83 20.34
C SER A 73 4.48 -7.22 20.07
N VAL A 74 4.72 -7.74 18.88
CA VAL A 74 4.20 -9.04 18.43
C VAL A 74 5.34 -9.96 18.03
N PHE A 75 5.26 -11.21 18.50
CA PHE A 75 6.09 -12.31 18.03
C PHE A 75 5.22 -13.26 17.21
N VAL A 76 5.66 -13.57 16.00
CA VAL A 76 4.97 -14.46 15.07
C VAL A 76 5.79 -15.73 14.94
N ASP A 77 5.17 -16.87 15.27
CA ASP A 77 5.77 -18.19 15.12
C ASP A 77 5.97 -18.53 13.63
N VAL A 78 7.09 -19.16 13.31
CA VAL A 78 7.46 -19.56 11.95
C VAL A 78 7.78 -21.05 11.93
N ASP A 79 7.11 -21.79 11.05
CA ASP A 79 7.36 -23.22 10.86
C ASP A 79 8.50 -23.45 9.86
N LEU A 80 9.74 -23.43 10.34
CA LEU A 80 10.92 -23.70 9.51
C LEU A 80 11.25 -25.20 9.44
N PRO A 81 11.70 -25.73 8.28
CA PRO A 81 12.12 -27.12 8.19
C PRO A 81 13.36 -27.36 9.06
N SER A 82 13.45 -28.54 9.68
CA SER A 82 14.55 -28.89 10.58
C SER A 82 15.95 -28.82 9.95
N SER A 83 16.03 -28.78 8.61
CA SER A 83 17.27 -28.57 7.86
C SER A 83 17.86 -27.16 8.04
N GLU A 84 17.06 -26.18 8.48
CA GLU A 84 17.53 -24.81 8.74
C GLU A 84 18.33 -24.71 10.05
N PHE A 85 18.28 -25.72 10.92
CA PHE A 85 18.91 -25.69 12.25
C PHE A 85 18.53 -24.41 13.03
N GLY A 86 19.44 -23.87 13.84
CA GLY A 86 19.19 -22.66 14.64
C GLY A 86 17.99 -22.83 15.57
N CYS A 87 17.03 -21.92 15.48
CA CYS A 87 15.78 -21.98 16.25
C CYS A 87 14.96 -23.27 16.06
N THR A 88 15.14 -24.03 14.97
CA THR A 88 14.43 -25.31 14.78
C THR A 88 14.90 -26.40 15.76
N ILE A 89 16.10 -26.23 16.35
CA ILE A 89 16.61 -27.12 17.39
C ILE A 89 15.83 -26.94 18.71
N THR A 90 15.41 -25.71 18.99
CA THR A 90 14.66 -25.31 20.19
C THR A 90 13.15 -25.27 19.97
N ASN A 91 12.68 -25.38 18.73
CA ASN A 91 11.27 -25.30 18.31
C ASN A 91 10.59 -23.99 18.74
N ASP A 92 11.30 -22.87 18.62
CA ASP A 92 10.84 -21.54 19.04
C ASP A 92 11.11 -20.46 17.99
N CYS A 93 11.13 -20.83 16.70
CA CYS A 93 11.39 -19.90 15.59
C CYS A 93 10.34 -18.79 15.54
N GLN A 94 10.78 -17.54 15.72
CA GLN A 94 9.91 -16.38 15.81
C GLN A 94 10.52 -15.16 15.11
N VAL A 95 9.69 -14.47 14.34
CA VAL A 95 9.96 -13.11 13.87
C VAL A 95 9.20 -12.10 14.73
N HIS A 96 9.80 -10.93 14.93
CA HIS A 96 9.27 -9.85 15.76
C HIS A 96 8.84 -8.66 14.90
N LEU A 97 7.71 -8.06 15.25
CA LEU A 97 7.23 -6.82 14.66
C LEU A 97 6.68 -5.84 15.70
N GLY A 98 6.82 -4.55 15.40
CA GLY A 98 6.04 -3.50 16.04
C GLY A 98 4.85 -3.11 15.17
N LEU A 99 3.67 -3.05 15.78
CA LEU A 99 2.42 -2.75 15.10
C LEU A 99 1.82 -1.43 15.60
N TRP A 100 1.60 -0.50 14.68
CA TRP A 100 0.87 0.74 14.91
C TRP A 100 -0.49 0.67 14.22
N MET A 101 -1.54 1.03 14.96
CA MET A 101 -2.92 0.92 14.51
C MET A 101 -3.61 2.28 14.54
N PRO A 102 -4.57 2.54 13.64
CA PRO A 102 -5.45 3.68 13.75
C PRO A 102 -6.46 3.47 14.87
N ASN A 103 -6.80 4.52 15.60
CA ASN A 103 -7.86 4.48 16.62
C ASN A 103 -9.25 4.50 15.94
N VAL A 104 -9.66 3.33 15.44
CA VAL A 104 -10.95 3.12 14.75
C VAL A 104 -11.97 2.43 15.67
N PRO A 105 -13.28 2.53 15.37
CA PRO A 105 -14.29 1.77 16.10
C PRO A 105 -14.02 0.26 16.08
N ASN A 106 -14.36 -0.43 17.17
CA ASN A 106 -14.15 -1.86 17.28
C ASN A 106 -14.87 -2.65 16.16
N GLY A 107 -14.19 -3.66 15.61
CA GLY A 107 -14.68 -4.45 14.48
C GLY A 107 -14.45 -3.83 13.09
N THR A 108 -13.82 -2.65 13.02
CA THR A 108 -13.40 -2.06 11.73
C THR A 108 -12.24 -2.85 11.16
N LYS A 109 -12.32 -3.20 9.86
CA LYS A 109 -11.22 -3.81 9.11
C LYS A 109 -10.20 -2.75 8.68
N VAL A 110 -8.93 -3.01 8.91
CA VAL A 110 -7.83 -2.04 8.75
C VAL A 110 -6.78 -2.63 7.80
N PRO A 111 -6.53 -2.02 6.63
CA PRO A 111 -5.46 -2.46 5.74
C PRO A 111 -4.09 -2.21 6.38
N VAL A 112 -3.14 -3.13 6.15
CA VAL A 112 -1.80 -3.07 6.73
C VAL A 112 -0.75 -2.71 5.68
N ILE A 113 0.13 -1.76 6.01
CA ILE A 113 1.38 -1.51 5.31
C ILE A 113 2.51 -2.12 6.14
N ALA A 114 3.17 -3.16 5.62
CA ALA A 114 4.33 -3.76 6.26
C ALA A 114 5.63 -3.26 5.60
N ASP A 115 6.52 -2.67 6.40
CA ASP A 115 7.94 -2.47 6.03
C ASP A 115 8.73 -3.59 6.68
N VAL A 116 9.33 -4.45 5.85
CA VAL A 116 10.01 -5.66 6.28
C VAL A 116 11.47 -5.56 5.89
N GLY A 117 12.36 -5.74 6.86
CA GLY A 117 13.78 -5.73 6.56
C GLY A 117 14.67 -5.91 7.78
N PRO A 118 15.98 -5.97 7.56
CA PRO A 118 16.95 -6.23 8.60
C PRO A 118 17.28 -5.00 9.46
N TYR A 119 16.70 -3.83 9.19
CA TYR A 119 17.23 -2.58 9.73
C TYR A 119 16.71 -2.19 11.11
N TYR A 120 15.70 -2.90 11.63
CA TYR A 120 15.21 -2.65 12.98
C TYR A 120 16.17 -3.27 14.00
N ASP A 121 16.81 -2.43 14.81
CA ASP A 121 17.94 -2.74 15.73
C ASP A 121 19.26 -3.18 15.05
N ASP A 122 19.32 -3.24 13.71
CA ASP A 122 20.54 -3.50 12.93
C ASP A 122 20.68 -2.49 11.78
N GLY A 123 20.88 -1.22 12.16
CA GLY A 123 21.11 -0.09 11.24
C GLY A 123 20.18 1.11 11.42
N ASP A 124 19.11 0.97 12.20
CA ASP A 124 18.22 2.05 12.66
C ASP A 124 17.86 1.81 14.15
N VAL A 125 16.67 2.24 14.59
CA VAL A 125 16.10 1.97 15.91
C VAL A 125 15.35 0.62 15.96
N ASP A 126 14.96 0.20 17.17
CA ASP A 126 14.18 -1.01 17.37
C ASP A 126 12.79 -0.95 16.71
N ALA A 127 12.19 -2.13 16.48
CA ALA A 127 10.91 -2.26 15.78
C ALA A 127 9.71 -1.64 16.52
N LEU A 128 9.84 -1.25 17.80
CA LEU A 128 8.82 -0.58 18.60
C LEU A 128 9.05 0.94 18.68
N THR A 129 10.09 1.45 18.03
CA THR A 129 10.31 2.89 17.88
C THR A 129 10.03 3.29 16.43
N PRO A 130 9.32 4.39 16.16
CA PRO A 130 9.13 4.87 14.79
C PRO A 130 10.48 5.08 14.08
N ALA A 131 10.78 4.25 13.08
CA ALA A 131 12.12 4.20 12.50
C ALA A 131 12.46 5.44 11.68
N ASN A 132 13.72 5.88 11.74
CA ASN A 132 14.14 7.15 11.13
C ASN A 132 14.15 7.09 9.60
N ARG A 133 14.33 5.89 9.02
CA ARG A 133 14.36 5.69 7.58
C ARG A 133 12.97 5.85 6.95
N LEU A 134 12.12 4.83 7.09
CA LEU A 134 10.81 4.77 6.43
C LEU A 134 9.66 4.69 7.44
N GLY A 135 9.88 4.02 8.58
CA GLY A 135 8.84 3.73 9.57
C GLY A 135 8.09 4.97 10.06
N LYS A 136 8.82 6.00 10.52
CA LYS A 136 8.21 7.24 11.00
C LYS A 136 7.41 7.97 9.93
N PHE A 137 7.90 7.99 8.68
CA PHE A 137 7.16 8.57 7.56
C PHE A 137 5.82 7.84 7.34
N LEU A 138 5.82 6.50 7.34
CA LEU A 138 4.62 5.70 7.17
C LEU A 138 3.65 5.87 8.35
N ILE A 139 4.16 5.81 9.58
CA ILE A 139 3.34 5.93 10.79
C ILE A 139 2.63 7.29 10.82
N ASP A 140 3.36 8.39 10.64
CA ASP A 140 2.80 9.74 10.75
C ASP A 140 1.84 10.07 9.59
N ASN A 141 2.03 9.47 8.41
CA ASN A 141 1.23 9.78 7.21
C ASN A 141 0.13 8.79 6.87
N MET A 142 0.25 7.52 7.27
CA MET A 142 -0.69 6.48 6.82
C MET A 142 -1.61 6.05 7.96
N VAL A 143 -1.12 6.00 9.21
CA VAL A 143 -1.94 5.58 10.34
C VAL A 143 -3.10 6.53 10.60
N PRO A 144 -2.92 7.86 10.61
CA PRO A 144 -4.05 8.78 10.73
C PRO A 144 -5.11 8.65 9.61
N HIS A 145 -4.75 8.06 8.46
CA HIS A 145 -5.65 7.83 7.32
C HIS A 145 -6.26 6.42 7.30
N GLY A 146 -6.13 5.67 8.39
CA GLY A 146 -6.82 4.39 8.58
C GLY A 146 -6.04 3.16 8.10
N TYR A 147 -4.72 3.27 7.91
CA TYR A 147 -3.85 2.12 7.68
C TYR A 147 -3.17 1.68 8.97
N ALA A 148 -2.98 0.39 9.17
CA ALA A 148 -2.00 -0.09 10.13
C ALA A 148 -0.60 -0.04 9.51
N VAL A 149 0.43 0.16 10.33
CA VAL A 149 1.82 0.07 9.90
C VAL A 149 2.54 -0.96 10.76
N ALA A 150 3.17 -1.95 10.12
CA ALA A 150 3.99 -2.96 10.78
C ALA A 150 5.47 -2.77 10.41
N GLN A 151 6.32 -2.61 11.42
CA GLN A 151 7.77 -2.65 11.27
C GLN A 151 8.26 -4.06 11.61
N VAL A 152 8.58 -4.86 10.60
CA VAL A 152 8.89 -6.28 10.75
C VAL A 152 10.40 -6.51 10.64
N SER A 153 10.99 -7.08 11.70
CA SER A 153 12.39 -7.49 11.73
C SER A 153 12.51 -8.88 11.12
N VAL A 154 13.35 -9.07 10.11
CA VAL A 154 13.66 -10.41 9.59
C VAL A 154 14.49 -11.20 10.60
N PHE A 155 14.60 -12.52 10.41
CA PHE A 155 15.43 -13.37 11.27
C PHE A 155 16.87 -12.86 11.43
N GLY A 156 17.42 -13.03 12.63
CA GLY A 156 18.75 -12.57 13.01
C GLY A 156 18.89 -11.06 13.25
N THR A 157 17.78 -10.31 13.24
CA THR A 157 17.75 -8.85 13.50
C THR A 157 16.67 -8.48 14.51
N GLY A 158 16.81 -7.32 15.16
CA GLY A 158 15.84 -6.90 16.18
C GLY A 158 15.70 -7.94 17.29
N MET A 159 14.45 -8.23 17.64
CA MET A 159 14.11 -9.32 18.55
C MET A 159 13.70 -10.61 17.84
N SER A 160 13.83 -10.69 16.51
CA SER A 160 13.66 -11.94 15.77
C SER A 160 14.83 -12.87 16.06
N ASN A 161 14.55 -14.14 16.33
CA ASN A 161 15.60 -15.11 16.61
C ASN A 161 16.17 -15.70 15.29
N HIS A 162 16.72 -16.91 15.35
CA HIS A 162 17.36 -17.57 14.21
C HIS A 162 18.56 -16.78 13.63
N CYS A 163 19.27 -17.36 12.67
CA CYS A 163 20.32 -16.65 11.94
C CYS A 163 19.72 -15.90 10.75
N MET A 164 20.32 -14.76 10.39
CA MET A 164 19.97 -14.08 9.14
C MET A 164 20.35 -14.99 7.95
N ASP A 165 19.39 -15.25 7.08
CA ASP A 165 19.56 -16.02 5.84
C ASP A 165 19.18 -15.12 4.66
N PHE A 166 20.10 -14.24 4.28
CA PHE A 166 19.84 -13.18 3.32
C PHE A 166 19.35 -13.71 1.96
N MET A 167 18.11 -13.37 1.63
CA MET A 167 17.32 -13.85 0.49
C MET A 167 17.12 -15.37 0.45
N GLY A 168 17.45 -16.07 1.52
CA GLY A 168 17.35 -17.52 1.62
C GLY A 168 15.96 -17.99 2.06
N LEU A 169 15.87 -19.27 2.42
CA LEU A 169 14.60 -19.91 2.71
C LEU A 169 14.02 -19.39 4.03
N SER A 170 14.83 -19.30 5.09
CA SER A 170 14.31 -18.94 6.39
C SER A 170 13.82 -17.49 6.44
N GLU A 171 14.51 -16.56 5.77
CA GLU A 171 14.03 -15.18 5.61
C GLU A 171 12.69 -15.16 4.85
N GLN A 172 12.58 -15.84 3.70
CA GLN A 172 11.33 -15.87 2.93
C GLN A 172 10.15 -16.43 3.74
N MET A 173 10.37 -17.50 4.51
CA MET A 173 9.34 -18.10 5.36
C MET A 173 8.99 -17.22 6.56
N GLY A 174 9.96 -16.52 7.14
CA GLY A 174 9.69 -15.54 8.19
C GLY A 174 8.86 -14.36 7.69
N ILE A 175 9.15 -13.86 6.49
CA ILE A 175 8.35 -12.80 5.83
C ILE A 175 6.93 -13.31 5.54
N ASP A 176 6.79 -14.51 4.98
CA ASP A 176 5.49 -15.13 4.70
C ASP A 176 4.65 -15.29 5.97
N ALA A 177 5.26 -15.77 7.07
CA ALA A 177 4.59 -15.92 8.35
C ALA A 177 4.11 -14.57 8.90
N ALA A 178 4.96 -13.53 8.88
CA ALA A 178 4.58 -12.19 9.33
C ALA A 178 3.43 -11.61 8.50
N VAL A 179 3.50 -11.69 7.16
CA VAL A 179 2.45 -11.17 6.26
C VAL A 179 1.14 -11.96 6.44
N THR A 180 1.22 -13.28 6.55
CA THR A 180 0.06 -14.14 6.79
C THR A 180 -0.58 -13.83 8.13
N TRP A 181 0.21 -13.64 9.20
CA TRP A 181 -0.31 -13.26 10.50
C TRP A 181 -1.03 -11.90 10.41
N LEU A 182 -0.41 -10.88 9.82
CA LEU A 182 -1.03 -9.57 9.63
C LEU A 182 -2.33 -9.64 8.81
N GLY A 183 -2.41 -10.52 7.81
CA GLY A 183 -3.58 -10.68 6.94
C GLY A 183 -4.71 -11.57 7.50
N THR A 184 -4.50 -12.24 8.63
CA THR A 184 -5.47 -13.20 9.20
C THR A 184 -6.14 -12.74 10.49
N GLN A 185 -5.74 -11.58 11.02
CA GLN A 185 -6.34 -11.04 12.25
C GLN A 185 -7.80 -10.62 12.04
N GLU A 186 -8.60 -10.69 13.11
CA GLU A 186 -10.01 -10.27 13.05
C GLU A 186 -10.20 -8.79 12.69
N TRP A 187 -9.19 -7.96 12.92
CA TRP A 187 -9.18 -6.54 12.57
C TRP A 187 -8.59 -6.24 11.20
N SER A 188 -8.00 -7.21 10.50
CA SER A 188 -7.37 -7.05 9.17
C SER A 188 -8.39 -7.30 8.05
#